data_AF-A0A7K9Z2C7-F1
#
_entry.id   AF-A0A7K9Z2C7-F1
#
_cell.length_a   1.000
_cell.length_b   1.000
_cell.length_c   1.000
_cell.angle_alpha   90.00
_cell.angle_beta   90.00
_cell.angle_gamma   90.00
#
_symmetry.space_group_name_H-M   'P 1'
#
loop_
_entity.id
_entity.type
_entity.pdbx_description
1 polymer ?
#
loop_
_entity_poly.entity_id
_entity_poly.type
_entity_poly.pdbx_seq_one_letter_code
_entity_poly.pdbx_strand_id
1 'polypeptide(L)'
;GCNSALNLTPQKTTEAVDNVFKLLRDIARARMHMKQFNSVHNPGSNTHQASESSFSASYKPLLKQVVEEICSADRPDSLDIEHVSSGLTDLLKTGFSMFMKVNRPHPGDHPLLIIFMVGGVTVSEVKMVKDLVAIRKPSTQ
;
A
#
# COMPACT_ATOMS: atom_id res chain seq x y z
N GLY A 1 38.00 -2.11 1.95
CA GLY A 1 38.48 -1.87 3.31
C GLY A 1 37.33 -2.04 4.28
N CYS A 2 37.26 -3.17 4.96
CA CYS A 2 36.22 -3.47 5.96
C CYS A 2 36.78 -3.20 7.36
N ASN A 3 36.76 -1.94 7.80
CA ASN A 3 37.20 -1.55 9.15
C ASN A 3 36.02 -1.42 10.14
N SER A 4 34.79 -1.70 9.70
CA SER A 4 33.57 -1.57 10.52
C SER A 4 33.40 -2.70 11.55
N ALA A 5 34.03 -3.86 11.33
CA ALA A 5 33.89 -5.02 12.21
C ALA A 5 34.55 -4.84 13.58
N LEU A 6 35.58 -3.99 13.68
CA LEU A 6 36.42 -3.84 14.88
C LEU A 6 35.82 -2.96 15.99
N ASN A 7 34.66 -2.33 15.75
CA ASN A 7 33.99 -1.44 16.71
C ASN A 7 32.61 -1.95 17.19
N LEU A 8 32.25 -3.19 16.84
CA LEU A 8 31.03 -3.86 17.26
C LEU A 8 31.19 -4.39 18.69
N THR A 9 30.76 -3.59 19.66
CA THR A 9 30.59 -4.07 21.03
C THR A 9 29.23 -4.77 21.15
N PRO A 10 29.08 -5.77 22.03
CA PRO A 10 27.80 -6.42 22.29
C PRO A 10 26.69 -5.41 22.60
N GLN A 11 27.01 -4.34 23.34
CA GLN A 11 26.09 -3.26 23.66
C GLN A 11 25.57 -2.52 22.41
N LYS A 12 26.44 -2.13 21.48
CA LYS A 12 26.02 -1.46 20.23
C LYS A 12 25.14 -2.35 19.37
N THR A 13 25.42 -3.66 19.36
CA THR A 13 24.58 -4.64 18.66
C THR A 13 23.20 -4.73 19.30
N THR A 14 23.11 -4.82 20.62
CA THR A 14 21.83 -4.85 21.35
C THR A 14 21.02 -3.58 21.08
N GLU A 15 21.64 -2.40 21.18
CA GLU A 15 20.98 -1.12 20.90
C GLU A 15 20.46 -1.04 19.45
N ALA A 16 21.23 -1.49 18.46
CA ALA A 16 20.80 -1.53 17.07
C ALA A 16 19.61 -2.49 16.86
N VAL A 17 19.64 -3.67 17.46
CA VAL A 17 18.56 -4.66 17.39
C VAL A 17 17.29 -4.12 18.05
N ASP A 18 17.40 -3.52 19.24
CA ASP A 18 16.28 -2.91 19.94
C ASP A 18 15.63 -1.79 19.13
N ASN A 19 16.44 -0.96 18.48
CA ASN A 19 15.96 0.07 17.57
C ASN A 19 15.20 -0.55 16.39
N VAL A 20 15.73 -1.57 15.73
CA VAL A 20 15.03 -2.26 14.62
C VAL A 20 13.68 -2.80 15.08
N PHE A 21 13.62 -3.52 16.20
CA PHE A 21 12.36 -4.06 16.71
C PHE A 21 11.38 -2.97 17.15
N LYS A 22 11.87 -1.84 17.67
CA LYS A 22 11.03 -0.68 17.96
C LYS A 22 10.39 -0.12 16.69
N LEU A 23 11.19 0.13 15.64
CA LEU A 23 10.68 0.61 14.35
C LEU A 23 9.65 -0.35 13.75
N LEU A 24 9.91 -1.67 13.80
CA LEU A 24 8.97 -2.68 13.31
C LEU A 24 7.64 -2.67 14.07
N ARG A 25 7.67 -2.50 15.40
CA ARG A 25 6.45 -2.38 16.22
C ARG A 25 5.69 -1.09 15.90
N ASP A 26 6.40 0.03 15.73
CA ASP A 26 5.77 1.31 15.40
C ASP A 26 5.09 1.25 14.02
N ILE A 27 5.74 0.62 13.03
CA ILE A 27 5.15 0.33 11.72
C ILE A 27 3.92 -0.57 11.87
N ALA A 28 3.99 -1.65 12.66
CA ALA A 28 2.86 -2.55 12.88
C ALA A 28 1.66 -1.82 13.51
N ARG A 29 1.90 -0.91 14.47
CA ARG A 29 0.85 -0.08 15.07
C ARG A 29 0.23 0.88 14.07
N ALA A 30 1.03 1.58 13.27
CA ALA A 30 0.52 2.45 12.22
C ALA A 30 -0.37 1.67 11.24
N ARG A 31 0.03 0.45 10.87
CA ARG A 31 -0.74 -0.43 9.98
C ARG A 31 -2.05 -0.94 10.57
N MET A 32 -2.18 -1.08 11.90
CA MET A 32 -3.44 -1.49 12.54
C MET A 32 -4.59 -0.51 12.30
N HIS A 33 -4.30 0.73 11.92
CA HIS A 33 -5.33 1.71 11.58
C HIS A 33 -5.89 1.55 10.16
N MET A 34 -5.24 0.74 9.30
CA MET A 34 -5.75 0.39 7.97
C MET A 34 -6.63 -0.85 8.03
N LYS A 35 -7.71 -0.88 7.25
CA LYS A 35 -8.69 -1.97 7.20
C LYS A 35 -8.22 -3.09 6.29
N GLN A 36 -7.85 -2.78 5.04
CA GLN A 36 -7.43 -3.75 4.03
C GLN A 36 -5.91 -3.81 3.87
N PHE A 37 -5.19 -2.70 4.04
CA PHE A 37 -3.74 -2.63 3.82
C PHE A 37 -2.89 -2.83 5.09
N ASN A 38 -3.44 -3.48 6.12
CA ASN A 38 -2.73 -3.67 7.40
C ASN A 38 -1.60 -4.70 7.37
N SER A 39 -1.53 -5.55 6.34
CA SER A 39 -0.49 -6.57 6.19
C SER A 39 0.16 -6.47 4.82
N VAL A 40 1.50 -6.55 4.79
CA VAL A 40 2.31 -6.69 3.56
C VAL A 40 2.70 -8.14 3.30
N HIS A 41 2.27 -9.05 4.17
CA HIS A 41 2.53 -10.47 4.06
C HIS A 41 1.23 -11.18 3.66
N ASN A 42 1.28 -11.87 2.53
CA ASN A 42 0.24 -12.81 2.16
C ASN A 42 0.66 -14.21 2.60
N PRO A 43 0.01 -14.79 3.63
CA PRO A 43 0.23 -16.18 3.97
C PRO A 43 -0.28 -17.02 2.78
N GLY A 44 0.60 -17.81 2.17
CA GLY A 44 0.19 -18.71 1.09
C GLY A 44 -0.91 -19.67 1.59
N SER A 45 -1.88 -19.98 0.72
CA SER A 45 -2.95 -20.91 1.09
C SER A 45 -2.41 -22.34 1.21
N ASN A 46 -2.76 -23.03 2.30
CA ASN A 46 -2.47 -24.46 2.52
C ASN A 46 -3.52 -25.39 1.90
N THR A 47 -4.34 -24.92 0.96
CA THR A 47 -5.35 -25.76 0.31
C THR A 47 -4.77 -26.42 -0.94
N HIS A 48 -4.50 -27.72 -0.82
CA HIS A 48 -4.17 -28.67 -1.88
C HIS A 48 -4.77 -28.31 -3.26
N GLN A 49 -3.95 -27.78 -4.17
CA GLN A 49 -3.96 -28.18 -5.59
C GLN A 49 -2.80 -27.54 -6.36
N ALA A 50 -2.23 -28.37 -7.22
CA ALA A 50 -1.00 -28.15 -7.96
C ALA A 50 -1.11 -27.01 -8.98
N SER A 51 -0.38 -25.93 -8.75
CA SER A 51 0.23 -25.14 -9.82
C SER A 51 1.54 -24.55 -9.28
N GLU A 52 2.66 -24.98 -9.86
CA GLU A 52 4.05 -24.81 -9.41
C GLU A 52 4.60 -23.36 -9.46
N SER A 53 3.80 -22.33 -9.15
CA SER A 53 4.31 -20.96 -9.01
C SER A 53 3.70 -20.14 -7.87
N SER A 54 2.73 -20.70 -7.13
CA SER A 54 1.97 -19.98 -6.09
C SER A 54 2.39 -20.33 -4.65
N PHE A 55 3.40 -21.20 -4.48
CA PHE A 55 3.88 -21.68 -3.18
C PHE A 55 5.07 -20.84 -2.68
N SER A 56 4.81 -19.62 -2.21
CA SER A 56 5.71 -18.92 -1.29
C SER A 56 4.95 -17.79 -0.63
N ALA A 57 5.08 -17.69 0.69
CA ALA A 57 4.74 -16.48 1.43
C ALA A 57 5.23 -15.26 0.64
N SER A 58 4.29 -14.44 0.16
CA SER A 58 4.60 -13.38 -0.79
C SER A 58 4.57 -12.03 -0.10
N TYR A 59 5.63 -11.25 -0.29
CA TYR A 59 5.67 -9.86 0.12
C TYR A 59 4.91 -9.01 -0.90
N LYS A 60 3.83 -8.37 -0.43
CA LYS A 60 3.00 -7.46 -1.21
C LYS A 60 3.13 -6.06 -0.59
N PRO A 61 3.97 -5.17 -1.14
CA PRO A 61 4.15 -3.83 -0.59
C PRO A 61 2.88 -2.99 -0.73
N LEU A 62 2.75 -1.98 0.12
CA LEU A 62 1.57 -1.11 0.18
C LEU A 62 1.23 -0.49 -1.18
N LEU A 63 2.23 0.00 -1.90
CA LEU A 63 2.03 0.62 -3.21
C LEU A 63 1.40 -0.36 -4.21
N LYS A 64 1.79 -1.65 -4.16
CA LYS A 64 1.18 -2.71 -4.97
C LYS A 64 -0.29 -2.88 -4.63
N GLN A 65 -0.62 -2.91 -3.34
CA GLN A 65 -2.00 -3.08 -2.86
C GLN A 65 -2.90 -1.94 -3.34
N VAL A 66 -2.45 -0.70 -3.16
CA VAL A 66 -3.18 0.50 -3.58
C VAL A 66 -3.40 0.51 -5.09
N VAL A 67 -2.37 0.25 -5.90
CA VAL A 67 -2.48 0.26 -7.37
C VAL A 67 -3.38 -0.87 -7.87
N GLU A 68 -3.30 -2.06 -7.27
CA GLU A 68 -4.18 -3.19 -7.63
C GLU A 68 -5.64 -2.95 -7.27
N GLU A 69 -5.93 -2.26 -6.16
CA GLU A 69 -7.29 -1.85 -5.78
C GLU A 69 -7.83 -0.82 -6.78
N ILE A 70 -7.07 0.24 -7.06
CA ILE A 70 -7.49 1.31 -7.99
C ILE A 70 -7.69 0.79 -9.41
N CYS A 71 -6.85 -0.15 -9.85
CA CYS A 71 -6.92 -0.76 -11.18
C CYS A 71 -7.75 -2.05 -11.20
N SER A 72 -8.51 -2.35 -10.15
CA SER A 72 -9.42 -3.50 -10.10
C SER A 72 -10.62 -3.28 -11.03
N ALA A 73 -10.93 -4.27 -11.87
CA ALA A 73 -12.15 -4.23 -12.70
C ALA A 73 -13.43 -4.42 -11.86
N ASP A 74 -13.32 -5.13 -10.73
CA ASP A 74 -14.42 -5.43 -9.81
C ASP A 74 -14.83 -4.21 -8.96
N ARG A 75 -14.04 -3.14 -8.99
CA ARG A 75 -14.28 -1.87 -8.26
C ARG A 75 -14.79 -2.12 -6.82
N PRO A 76 -14.02 -2.86 -6.00
CA PRO A 76 -14.41 -3.12 -4.63
C PRO A 76 -14.56 -1.80 -3.86
N ASP A 77 -15.43 -1.78 -2.86
CA ASP A 77 -15.55 -0.62 -1.98
C ASP A 77 -14.20 -0.31 -1.33
N SER A 78 -13.62 0.85 -1.70
CA SER A 78 -12.36 1.32 -1.11
C SER A 78 -12.55 1.69 0.35
N LEU A 79 -12.09 0.82 1.24
CA LEU A 79 -12.24 1.01 2.69
C LEU A 79 -11.14 1.88 3.30
N ASP A 80 -9.96 1.88 2.69
CA ASP A 80 -8.77 2.63 3.14
C ASP A 80 -8.50 3.88 2.29
N ILE A 81 -9.03 3.97 1.07
CA ILE A 81 -8.87 5.15 0.21
C ILE A 81 -10.05 6.10 0.44
N GLU A 82 -9.83 7.10 1.29
CA GLU A 82 -10.83 8.13 1.56
C GLU A 82 -10.77 9.26 0.51
N HIS A 83 -11.93 9.64 0.00
CA HIS A 83 -12.08 10.83 -0.85
C HIS A 83 -12.25 12.08 0.03
N VAL A 84 -11.27 12.98 0.01
CA VAL A 84 -11.31 14.26 0.72
C VAL A 84 -11.52 15.41 -0.27
N SER A 85 -12.73 15.99 -0.30
CA SER A 85 -13.03 17.21 -1.06
C SER A 85 -12.91 18.45 -0.17
N SER A 86 -11.77 19.14 -0.20
CA SER A 86 -11.56 20.39 0.57
C SER A 86 -12.12 21.63 -0.15
N GLY A 87 -13.44 21.71 -0.35
CA GLY A 87 -14.08 22.86 -1.01
C GLY A 87 -15.38 23.34 -0.37
N LEU A 88 -15.65 24.64 -0.44
CA LEU A 88 -16.91 25.29 0.01
C LEU A 88 -18.18 24.62 -0.57
N THR A 89 -18.08 24.09 -1.79
CA THR A 89 -19.12 23.32 -2.47
C THR A 89 -19.46 21.99 -1.79
N ASP A 90 -18.55 21.43 -1.01
CA ASP A 90 -18.77 20.16 -0.30
C ASP A 90 -19.49 20.35 1.05
N LEU A 91 -19.35 21.52 1.68
CA LEU A 91 -20.19 21.94 2.82
C LEU A 91 -21.65 22.14 2.40
N LEU A 92 -21.88 22.71 1.22
CA LEU A 92 -23.24 22.81 0.66
C LEU A 92 -23.78 21.44 0.27
N LYS A 93 -22.94 20.57 -0.33
CA LYS A 93 -23.34 19.19 -0.58
C LYS A 93 -23.67 18.47 0.72
N THR A 94 -22.87 18.54 1.78
CA THR A 94 -23.18 17.85 3.06
C THR A 94 -24.52 18.31 3.68
N GLY A 95 -24.91 19.58 3.54
CA GLY A 95 -26.23 20.08 3.98
C GLY A 95 -27.41 19.54 3.17
N PHE A 96 -27.25 19.32 1.86
CA PHE A 96 -28.29 18.76 0.97
C PHE A 96 -28.16 17.24 0.73
N SER A 97 -27.03 16.62 1.09
CA SER A 97 -26.62 15.25 0.73
C SER A 97 -26.87 14.22 1.84
N MET A 98 -27.41 14.61 3.00
CA MET A 98 -27.81 13.65 4.04
C MET A 98 -28.86 12.61 3.54
N PHE A 99 -29.44 12.85 2.35
CA PHE A 99 -30.47 12.01 1.74
C PHE A 99 -30.09 11.36 0.39
N MET A 100 -28.87 11.54 -0.13
CA MET A 100 -28.43 10.88 -1.36
C MET A 100 -27.11 10.16 -1.14
N LYS A 101 -27.10 8.85 -1.40
CA LYS A 101 -25.87 8.05 -1.54
C LYS A 101 -25.13 8.57 -2.77
N VAL A 102 -24.37 9.65 -2.60
CA VAL A 102 -23.48 10.20 -3.62
C VAL A 102 -22.31 9.24 -3.76
N ASN A 103 -22.26 8.52 -4.88
CA ASN A 103 -21.11 7.68 -5.20
C ASN A 103 -19.86 8.58 -5.23
N ARG A 104 -18.92 8.32 -4.33
CA ARG A 104 -17.63 9.03 -4.32
C ARG A 104 -16.90 8.67 -5.61
N PRO A 105 -16.32 9.64 -6.33
CA PRO A 105 -15.58 9.35 -7.54
C PRO A 105 -14.43 8.39 -7.22
N HIS A 106 -14.31 7.31 -7.98
CA HIS A 106 -13.25 6.34 -7.77
C HIS A 106 -11.96 6.85 -8.43
N PRO A 107 -10.77 6.72 -7.81
CA PRO A 107 -9.52 7.22 -8.41
C PRO A 107 -9.25 6.66 -9.81
N GLY A 108 -9.75 5.44 -10.09
CA GLY A 108 -9.65 4.79 -11.39
C GLY A 108 -10.55 5.38 -12.49
N ASP A 109 -11.52 6.26 -12.17
CA ASP A 109 -12.41 6.94 -13.12
C ASP A 109 -11.72 8.11 -13.85
N HIS A 110 -10.54 8.53 -13.36
CA HIS A 110 -9.77 9.61 -13.97
C HIS A 110 -8.67 9.05 -14.90
N PRO A 111 -8.40 9.72 -16.04
CA PRO A 111 -7.36 9.30 -16.98
C PRO A 111 -5.93 9.53 -16.46
N LEU A 112 -5.77 10.35 -15.42
CA LEU A 112 -4.49 10.65 -14.77
C LEU A 112 -4.61 10.35 -13.27
N LEU A 113 -3.67 9.58 -12.75
CA LEU A 113 -3.53 9.28 -11.33
C LEU A 113 -2.16 9.75 -10.84
N ILE A 114 -2.14 10.55 -9.78
CA ILE A 114 -0.91 10.99 -9.12
C ILE A 114 -0.85 10.34 -7.74
N ILE A 115 0.19 9.55 -7.47
CA ILE A 115 0.43 8.95 -6.17
C ILE A 115 1.60 9.68 -5.51
N PHE A 116 1.31 10.36 -4.39
CA PHE A 116 2.33 11.07 -3.61
C PHE A 116 2.73 10.22 -2.40
N MET A 117 4.00 9.79 -2.35
CA MET A 117 4.54 8.96 -1.26
C MET A 117 5.43 9.77 -0.33
N VAL A 118 5.09 9.79 0.96
CA VAL A 118 5.91 10.40 2.02
C VAL A 118 6.85 9.35 2.59
N GLY A 119 8.14 9.68 2.72
CA GLY A 119 9.17 8.76 3.22
C GLY A 119 9.97 8.05 2.13
N GLY A 120 9.65 8.28 0.86
CA GLY A 120 10.39 7.78 -0.29
C GLY A 120 9.73 6.57 -0.97
N VAL A 121 10.27 6.24 -2.14
CA VAL A 121 9.85 5.10 -2.95
C VAL A 121 11.09 4.39 -3.49
N THR A 122 11.06 3.07 -3.55
CA THR A 122 12.17 2.27 -4.07
C THR A 122 12.04 2.06 -5.59
N VAL A 123 13.17 1.80 -6.26
CA VAL A 123 13.18 1.50 -7.71
C VAL A 123 12.33 0.27 -8.03
N SER A 124 12.36 -0.74 -7.16
CA SER A 124 11.56 -1.97 -7.30
C SER A 124 10.06 -1.68 -7.25
N GLU A 125 9.63 -0.76 -6.39
CA GLU A 125 8.23 -0.32 -6.33
C GLU A 125 7.82 0.42 -7.60
N VAL A 126 8.65 1.33 -8.10
CA VAL A 126 8.38 2.06 -9.36
C VAL A 126 8.26 1.09 -10.54
N LYS A 127 9.21 0.15 -10.66
CA LYS A 127 9.18 -0.88 -11.72
C LYS A 127 7.90 -1.71 -11.63
N MET A 128 7.53 -2.14 -10.44
CA MET A 128 6.33 -2.95 -10.23
C MET A 128 5.05 -2.19 -10.57
N VAL A 129 4.93 -0.91 -10.25
CA VAL A 129 3.79 -0.08 -10.69
C VAL A 129 3.74 0.00 -12.21
N LYS A 130 4.88 0.28 -12.86
CA LYS A 130 4.95 0.33 -14.33
C LYS A 130 4.50 -0.99 -14.97
N ASP A 131 5.00 -2.12 -14.46
CA ASP A 131 4.66 -3.45 -14.96
C ASP A 131 3.16 -3.76 -14.73
N LEU A 132 2.59 -3.38 -13.57
CA LEU A 132 1.16 -3.55 -13.27
C LEU A 132 0.24 -2.71 -14.16
N VAL A 133 0.59 -1.44 -14.39
CA VAL A 133 -0.18 -0.53 -15.25
C VAL A 133 -0.16 -1.04 -16.69
N ALA A 134 0.99 -1.50 -17.19
CA ALA A 134 1.09 -2.06 -18.53
C ALA A 134 0.17 -3.28 -18.74
N ILE A 135 0.03 -4.14 -17.72
CA ILE A 135 -0.85 -5.32 -17.78
C ILE A 135 -2.33 -4.92 -17.72
N ARG A 136 -2.70 -4.00 -16.82
CA ARG A 136 -4.11 -3.71 -16.51
C ARG A 136 -4.73 -2.58 -17.32
N LYS A 137 -3.93 -1.64 -17.82
CA LYS A 137 -4.37 -0.54 -18.68
C LYS A 137 -3.30 -0.26 -19.75
N PRO A 138 -3.18 -1.11 -20.79
CA PRO A 138 -2.14 -0.99 -21.82
C PRO A 138 -2.19 0.33 -22.62
N SER A 139 -3.27 1.10 -22.50
CA SER A 139 -3.47 2.39 -23.17
C SER A 139 -2.98 3.61 -22.37
N THR A 140 -2.39 3.41 -21.19
CA THR A 140 -1.95 4.50 -20.29
C THR A 140 -0.42 4.61 -20.35
N GLN A 141 0.09 5.79 -20.70
CA GLN A 141 1.51 6.05 -20.93
C GLN A 141 2.13 6.87 -19.78
#